data_AF-A0A1M6DI14-F1
#
_entry.id   AF-A0A1M6DI14-F1
#
_cell.length_a   1.000
_cell.length_b   1.000
_cell.length_c   1.000
_cell.angle_alpha   90.00
_cell.angle_beta   90.00
_cell.angle_gamma   90.00
#
_symmetry.space_group_name_H-M   'P 1'
#
loop_
_entity.id
_entity.type
_entity.pdbx_description
1 polymer ?
#
loop_
_entity_poly.entity_id
_entity_poly.type
_entity_poly.pdbx_seq_one_letter_code
_entity_poly.pdbx_strand_id
1 'polypeptide(L)'
;MNYMKKNLLVNIVFLILGAGFLIFSFLEKGKNSIVFGLGCSLLAVGLLNIVQSIILMRNPKKCDEIELLKNEERTVFLREKNNSTVYSIFIYIESIVIIIAAFLGYREVVIVVSLLLIAKLVVWMVIGTINGNRY
;
A
#
# COMPACT_ATOMS: atom_id res chain seq x y z
N MET A 1 17.39 -15.94 2.25
CA MET A 1 16.10 -16.07 2.98
C MET A 1 15.80 -14.91 3.95
N ASN A 2 16.61 -13.84 4.00
CA ASN A 2 16.49 -12.81 5.04
C ASN A 2 15.42 -11.76 4.69
N TYR A 3 15.20 -11.53 3.40
CA TYR A 3 14.23 -10.56 2.90
C TYR A 3 12.77 -10.97 3.17
N MET A 4 12.39 -12.20 2.82
CA MET A 4 11.01 -12.68 3.01
C MET A 4 10.62 -12.77 4.49
N LYS A 5 11.56 -13.14 5.37
CA LYS A 5 11.35 -13.12 6.83
C LYS A 5 11.12 -11.70 7.36
N LYS A 6 11.92 -10.73 6.92
CA LYS A 6 11.72 -9.31 7.28
C LYS A 6 10.37 -8.80 6.78
N ASN A 7 10.00 -9.11 5.54
CA ASN A 7 8.71 -8.72 4.97
C ASN A 7 7.54 -9.30 5.77
N LEU A 8 7.62 -10.58 6.13
CA LEU A 8 6.61 -11.24 6.95
C LEU A 8 6.49 -10.58 8.34
N LEU A 9 7.60 -10.19 8.97
CA LEU A 9 7.58 -9.47 10.25
C LEU A 9 6.89 -8.10 10.14
N VAL A 10 7.20 -7.33 9.09
CA VAL A 10 6.52 -6.05 8.82
C VAL A 10 5.01 -6.25 8.63
N ASN A 11 4.61 -7.30 7.89
CA ASN A 11 3.19 -7.58 7.68
C ASN A 11 2.47 -8.01 8.96
N ILE A 12 3.15 -8.73 9.87
CA ILE A 12 2.62 -9.04 11.20
C ILE A 12 2.42 -7.76 12.02
N VAL A 13 3.36 -6.81 11.96
CA VAL A 13 3.20 -5.51 12.64
C VAL A 13 1.98 -4.77 12.11
N PHE A 14 1.75 -4.75 10.79
CA PHE A 14 0.55 -4.14 10.22
C PHE A 14 -0.74 -4.84 10.67
N LEU A 15 -0.72 -6.17 10.79
CA LEU A 15 -1.87 -6.93 11.29
C LEU A 15 -2.17 -6.59 12.76
N ILE A 16 -1.14 -6.50 13.61
CA ILE A 16 -1.27 -6.14 15.03
C ILE A 16 -1.81 -4.71 15.17
N LEU A 17 -1.28 -3.76 14.40
CA LEU A 17 -1.78 -2.38 14.40
C LEU A 17 -3.23 -2.30 13.93
N GLY A 18 -3.59 -3.01 12.86
CA GLY A 18 -4.97 -3.09 12.37
C GLY A 18 -5.93 -3.67 13.41
N ALA A 19 -5.54 -4.74 14.09
CA ALA A 19 -6.32 -5.33 15.19
C ALA A 19 -6.45 -4.35 16.38
N GLY A 20 -5.37 -3.64 16.73
CA GLY A 20 -5.40 -2.62 17.78
C GLY A 20 -6.38 -1.49 17.48
N PHE A 21 -6.37 -0.96 16.25
CA PHE A 21 -7.32 0.07 15.83
C PHE A 21 -8.77 -0.43 15.79
N LEU A 22 -9.03 -1.68 15.41
CA LEU A 22 -10.38 -2.24 15.50
C LEU A 22 -10.88 -2.36 16.93
N ILE A 23 -10.05 -2.86 17.85
CA ILE A 23 -10.42 -2.97 19.28
C ILE A 23 -10.71 -1.57 19.84
N PHE A 24 -9.87 -0.58 19.53
CA PHE A 24 -10.09 0.80 19.94
C PHE A 24 -11.41 1.37 19.38
N SER A 25 -11.71 1.10 18.11
CA SER A 25 -12.96 1.51 17.49
C SER A 25 -14.20 0.87 18.14
N PHE A 26 -14.09 -0.38 18.61
CA PHE A 26 -15.17 -1.05 19.35
C PHE A 26 -15.39 -0.43 20.74
N LEU A 27 -14.31 -0.03 21.42
CA LEU A 27 -14.38 0.65 22.71
C LEU A 27 -15.05 2.03 22.61
N GLU A 28 -14.82 2.76 21.52
CA GLU A 28 -15.51 4.03 21.23
C GLU A 28 -16.95 3.86 20.69
N LYS A 29 -17.50 2.63 20.70
CA LYS A 29 -18.82 2.28 20.13
C LYS A 29 -19.00 2.72 18.67
N GLY A 30 -17.93 2.68 17.88
CA GLY A 30 -18.00 3.00 16.44
C GLY A 30 -18.32 4.46 16.11
N LYS A 31 -18.18 5.39 17.07
CA LYS A 31 -18.38 6.83 16.81
C LYS A 31 -17.39 7.38 15.80
N ASN A 32 -16.20 6.80 15.70
CA ASN A 32 -15.14 7.24 14.82
C ASN A 32 -14.98 6.31 13.61
N SER A 33 -15.70 6.62 12.52
CA SER A 33 -15.70 5.85 11.28
C SER A 33 -14.33 5.76 10.60
N ILE A 34 -13.44 6.75 10.83
CA ILE A 34 -12.08 6.78 10.29
C ILE A 34 -11.22 5.70 10.95
N VAL A 35 -11.29 5.57 12.28
CA VAL A 35 -10.48 4.59 13.03
C VAL A 35 -10.93 3.17 12.68
N PHE A 36 -12.24 2.96 12.52
CA PHE A 36 -12.77 1.68 12.04
C PHE A 36 -12.26 1.33 10.63
N GLY A 37 -12.30 2.29 9.70
CA GLY A 37 -11.81 2.11 8.34
C GLY A 37 -10.31 1.80 8.26
N LEU A 38 -9.50 2.49 9.06
CA LEU A 38 -8.06 2.23 9.19
C LEU A 38 -7.80 0.83 9.78
N GLY A 39 -8.53 0.43 10.82
CA GLY A 39 -8.43 -0.91 11.39
C GLY A 39 -8.75 -2.01 10.38
N CYS A 40 -9.88 -1.91 9.68
CA CYS A 40 -10.29 -2.89 8.67
C CYS A 40 -9.29 -2.99 7.52
N SER A 41 -8.84 -1.86 6.97
CA SER A 41 -7.91 -1.84 5.85
C SER A 41 -6.54 -2.41 6.21
N LEU A 42 -5.94 -1.99 7.33
CA LEU A 42 -4.66 -2.51 7.80
C LEU A 42 -4.71 -4.00 8.12
N LEU A 43 -5.80 -4.47 8.72
CA LEU A 43 -5.97 -5.89 9.04
C LEU A 43 -6.11 -6.71 7.76
N ALA A 44 -6.96 -6.29 6.81
CA ALA A 44 -7.13 -6.99 5.53
C ALA A 44 -5.82 -7.06 4.74
N VAL A 45 -5.09 -5.94 4.62
CA VAL A 45 -3.80 -5.88 3.92
C VAL A 45 -2.75 -6.73 4.63
N GLY A 46 -2.66 -6.66 5.96
CA GLY A 46 -1.72 -7.48 6.74
C GLY A 46 -1.97 -8.98 6.54
N LEU A 47 -3.24 -9.40 6.56
CA LEU A 47 -3.62 -10.81 6.44
C LEU A 47 -3.34 -11.36 5.04
N LEU A 48 -3.72 -10.62 3.99
CA LEU A 48 -3.44 -10.99 2.59
C LEU A 48 -1.93 -11.12 2.33
N ASN A 49 -1.13 -10.16 2.81
CA ASN A 49 0.32 -10.18 2.62
C ASN A 49 1.01 -11.30 3.42
N ILE A 50 0.51 -11.65 4.60
CA ILE A 50 1.01 -12.80 5.37
C ILE A 50 0.73 -14.11 4.62
N VAL A 51 -0.50 -14.31 4.14
CA VAL A 51 -0.86 -15.51 3.36
C VAL A 51 0.02 -15.62 2.12
N GLN A 52 0.19 -14.53 1.37
CA GLN A 52 1.06 -14.49 0.20
C GLN A 52 2.53 -14.81 0.57
N SER A 53 3.03 -14.24 1.66
CA SER A 53 4.40 -14.48 2.13
C SER A 53 4.62 -15.94 2.53
N ILE A 54 3.66 -16.58 3.19
CA ILE A 54 3.71 -18.00 3.56
C ILE A 54 3.69 -18.89 2.32
N ILE A 55 2.81 -18.61 1.35
CA ILE A 55 2.74 -19.36 0.08
C ILE A 55 4.08 -19.27 -0.68
N LEU A 56 4.70 -18.09 -0.71
CA LEU A 56 5.99 -17.87 -1.35
C LEU A 56 7.13 -18.58 -0.61
N MET A 57 7.15 -18.51 0.73
CA MET A 57 8.16 -19.17 1.56
C MET A 57 8.09 -20.70 1.50
N ARG A 58 6.90 -21.27 1.25
CA ARG A 58 6.72 -22.72 1.09
C ARG A 58 7.43 -23.29 -0.14
N ASN A 59 7.77 -22.45 -1.13
CA ASN A 59 8.54 -22.83 -2.31
C ASN A 59 9.98 -22.29 -2.23
N PRO A 60 10.96 -23.09 -1.76
CA PRO A 60 12.34 -22.62 -1.56
C PRO A 60 12.97 -22.10 -2.87
N LYS A 61 12.72 -22.79 -4.00
CA LYS A 61 13.22 -22.39 -5.32
C LYS A 61 12.77 -20.97 -5.72
N LYS A 62 11.49 -20.64 -5.49
CA LYS A 62 10.95 -19.30 -5.79
C LYS A 62 11.49 -18.25 -4.82
N CYS A 63 11.76 -18.64 -3.58
CA CYS A 63 12.29 -17.74 -2.56
C CYS A 63 13.73 -17.30 -2.90
N ASP A 64 14.56 -18.23 -3.35
CA ASP A 64 15.93 -17.96 -3.77
C ASP A 64 15.96 -17.13 -5.07
N GLU A 65 15.09 -17.46 -6.02
CA GLU A 65 14.90 -16.67 -7.25
C GLU A 65 14.53 -15.22 -6.94
N ILE A 66 13.59 -14.97 -6.02
CA ILE A 66 13.20 -13.61 -5.60
C ILE A 66 14.39 -12.85 -4.99
N GLU A 67 15.24 -13.52 -4.21
CA GLU A 67 16.38 -12.88 -3.56
C GLU A 67 17.50 -12.53 -4.56
N LEU A 68 17.68 -13.35 -5.60
CA LEU A 68 18.58 -13.06 -6.72
C LEU A 68 18.04 -11.92 -7.59
N LEU A 69 16.79 -12.01 -8.04
CA LEU A 69 16.12 -11.02 -8.89
C LEU A 69 16.05 -9.63 -8.25
N LYS A 70 16.11 -9.53 -6.92
CA LYS A 70 16.12 -8.25 -6.21
C LYS A 70 17.43 -7.47 -6.39
N ASN A 71 18.54 -8.15 -6.64
CA ASN A 71 19.86 -7.55 -6.74
C ASN A 71 20.33 -7.35 -8.19
N GLU A 72 19.65 -7.96 -9.16
CA GLU A 72 19.96 -7.77 -10.57
C GLU A 72 19.47 -6.41 -11.09
N GLU A 73 20.38 -5.61 -11.63
CA GLU A 73 20.10 -4.25 -12.12
C GLU A 73 18.98 -4.21 -13.16
N ARG A 74 18.97 -5.16 -14.11
CA ARG A 74 17.94 -5.25 -15.16
C ARG A 74 16.55 -5.47 -14.58
N THR A 75 16.44 -6.35 -13.58
CA THR A 75 15.16 -6.69 -12.95
C THR A 75 14.67 -5.53 -12.08
N VAL A 76 15.58 -4.85 -11.38
CA VAL A 76 15.27 -3.62 -10.65
C VAL A 76 14.73 -2.54 -11.60
N PHE A 77 15.39 -2.31 -12.73
CA PHE A 77 14.95 -1.33 -13.73
C PHE A 77 13.56 -1.66 -14.31
N LEU A 78 13.33 -2.91 -14.69
CA LEU A 78 12.01 -3.34 -15.19
C LEU A 78 10.92 -3.16 -14.13
N ARG A 79 11.23 -3.46 -12.87
CA ARG A 79 10.29 -3.27 -11.76
C ARG A 79 9.96 -1.80 -11.54
N GLU A 80 10.96 -0.92 -11.56
CA GLU A 80 10.73 0.52 -11.42
C GLU A 80 9.89 1.08 -12.56
N LYS A 81 10.19 0.70 -13.81
CA LYS A 81 9.40 1.09 -14.98
C LYS A 81 7.95 0.62 -14.85
N ASN A 82 7.74 -0.63 -14.46
CA ASN A 82 6.39 -1.17 -14.29
C ASN A 82 5.64 -0.47 -13.14
N ASN A 83 6.31 -0.25 -12.00
CA ASN A 83 5.73 0.46 -10.87
C ASN A 83 5.31 1.88 -11.24
N SER A 84 6.09 2.59 -12.06
CA SER A 84 5.71 3.91 -12.57
C SER A 84 4.42 3.86 -13.40
N THR A 85 4.28 2.86 -14.28
CA THR A 85 3.06 2.70 -15.09
C THR A 85 1.85 2.36 -14.22
N VAL A 86 2.01 1.42 -13.28
CA VAL A 86 0.95 1.03 -12.34
C VAL A 86 0.52 2.23 -11.51
N TYR A 87 1.46 3.04 -11.04
CA TYR A 87 1.18 4.25 -10.28
C TYR A 87 0.31 5.24 -11.06
N SER A 88 0.62 5.47 -12.33
CA SER A 88 -0.19 6.31 -13.21
C SER A 88 -1.63 5.77 -13.36
N ILE A 89 -1.79 4.45 -13.54
CA ILE A 89 -3.11 3.81 -13.63
C ILE A 89 -3.92 4.04 -12.34
N PHE A 90 -3.29 3.90 -11.17
CA PHE A 90 -3.94 4.14 -9.88
C PHE A 90 -4.42 5.58 -9.72
N ILE A 91 -3.67 6.58 -10.18
CA ILE A 91 -4.10 7.99 -10.14
C ILE A 91 -5.41 8.18 -10.94
N TYR A 92 -5.51 7.57 -12.12
CA TYR A 92 -6.73 7.65 -12.94
C TYR A 92 -7.91 6.96 -12.26
N ILE A 93 -7.70 5.77 -11.69
CA ILE A 93 -8.74 5.04 -10.97
C ILE A 93 -9.22 5.86 -9.76
N GLU A 94 -8.31 6.40 -8.95
CA GLU A 94 -8.67 7.24 -7.80
C GLU A 94 -9.43 8.50 -8.21
N SER A 95 -9.04 9.13 -9.32
CA SER A 95 -9.76 10.30 -9.87
C SER A 95 -11.20 9.95 -10.23
N ILE A 96 -11.43 8.78 -10.86
CA ILE A 96 -12.78 8.30 -11.19
C ILE A 96 -13.59 8.03 -9.91
N VAL A 97 -12.97 7.42 -8.90
CA VAL A 97 -13.62 7.15 -7.60
C VAL A 97 -14.06 8.45 -6.93
N ILE A 98 -13.23 9.50 -6.96
CA ILE A 98 -13.59 10.82 -6.41
C ILE A 98 -14.81 11.40 -7.12
N ILE A 99 -14.83 11.35 -8.46
CA ILE A 99 -15.96 11.86 -9.26
C ILE A 99 -17.26 11.12 -8.89
N ILE A 100 -17.21 9.78 -8.84
CA ILE A 100 -18.38 8.97 -8.48
C ILE A 100 -18.84 9.27 -7.05
N ALA A 101 -17.91 9.37 -6.10
CA ALA A 101 -18.22 9.69 -4.71
C ALA A 101 -18.82 11.09 -4.55
N ALA A 102 -18.39 12.05 -5.36
CA ALA A 102 -18.95 13.40 -5.40
C ALA A 102 -20.38 13.41 -5.91
N PHE A 103 -20.67 12.66 -6.99
CA PHE A 103 -22.05 12.51 -7.49
C PHE A 103 -22.98 11.83 -6.47
N LEU A 104 -22.48 10.89 -5.69
CA LEU A 104 -23.24 10.22 -4.63
C LEU A 104 -23.41 11.07 -3.36
N GLY A 105 -22.81 12.26 -3.29
CA GLY A 105 -22.93 13.17 -2.15
C GLY A 105 -22.12 12.79 -0.91
N TYR A 106 -21.17 11.84 -1.02
CA TYR A 106 -20.31 11.42 0.09
C TYR A 106 -19.18 12.42 0.35
N ARG A 107 -19.52 13.60 0.87
CA ARG A 107 -18.60 14.75 1.02
C ARG A 107 -17.31 14.42 1.79
N GLU A 108 -17.42 13.68 2.90
CA GLU A 108 -16.26 13.31 3.72
C GLU A 108 -15.29 12.40 2.95
N VAL A 109 -15.82 11.44 2.19
CA VAL A 109 -15.00 10.52 1.37
C VAL A 109 -14.27 11.30 0.27
N VAL A 110 -14.98 12.21 -0.40
CA VAL A 110 -14.41 13.05 -1.47
C VAL A 110 -13.25 13.88 -0.95
N ILE A 111 -13.40 14.54 0.21
CA ILE A 111 -12.35 15.38 0.79
C ILE A 111 -11.12 14.53 1.14
N VAL A 112 -11.32 13.41 1.83
CA VAL A 112 -10.22 12.55 2.27
C VAL A 112 -9.46 11.95 1.08
N VAL A 113 -10.17 11.38 0.11
CA VAL A 113 -9.54 10.74 -1.07
C VAL A 113 -8.86 11.79 -1.96
N SER A 114 -9.46 12.98 -2.11
CA SER A 114 -8.82 14.08 -2.87
C SER A 114 -7.54 14.56 -2.20
N LEU A 115 -7.53 14.70 -0.87
CA LEU A 115 -6.34 15.10 -0.13
C LEU A 115 -5.21 14.05 -0.25
N LEU A 116 -5.56 12.76 -0.21
CA LEU A 116 -4.60 11.68 -0.44
C LEU A 116 -4.04 11.70 -1.86
N LEU A 117 -4.88 11.97 -2.87
CA LEU A 117 -4.43 12.08 -4.26
C LEU A 117 -3.47 13.25 -4.45
N ILE A 118 -3.78 14.41 -3.88
CA ILE A 118 -2.89 15.58 -3.92
C ILE A 118 -1.55 15.26 -3.23
N ALA A 119 -1.59 14.67 -2.04
CA ALA A 119 -0.37 14.29 -1.31
C ALA A 119 0.51 13.33 -2.14
N LYS A 120 -0.10 12.34 -2.80
CA LYS A 120 0.59 11.43 -3.73
C LYS A 120 1.25 12.14 -4.91
N LEU A 121 0.56 13.10 -5.52
CA LEU A 121 1.12 13.89 -6.63
C LEU A 121 2.30 14.76 -6.17
N VAL A 122 2.19 15.40 -5.00
CA VAL A 122 3.27 16.20 -4.43
C VAL A 122 4.50 15.34 -4.14
N VAL A 123 4.32 14.18 -3.50
CA VAL A 123 5.42 13.24 -3.23
C VAL A 123 6.07 12.78 -4.54
N TRP A 124 5.27 12.44 -5.54
CA TRP A 124 5.79 12.05 -6.85
C TRP A 124 6.59 13.17 -7.52
N MET A 125 6.12 14.41 -7.45
CA MET A 125 6.80 15.57 -8.00
C MET A 125 8.11 15.88 -7.27
N VAL A 126 8.13 15.80 -5.94
CA VAL A 126 9.35 16.02 -5.13
C VAL A 126 10.39 14.93 -5.40
N ILE A 127 9.99 13.67 -5.42
CA ILE A 127 10.92 12.57 -5.73
C ILE A 127 11.41 12.68 -7.18
N GLY A 128 10.52 13.01 -8.11
CA GLY A 128 10.85 13.21 -9.52
C GLY A 128 11.87 14.33 -9.74
N THR A 129 11.72 15.46 -9.05
CA THR A 129 12.68 16.58 -9.13
C THR A 129 14.03 16.26 -8.48
N ILE A 130 14.04 15.57 -7.34
CA ILE A 130 15.29 15.12 -6.70
C ILE A 130 16.05 14.15 -7.61
N ASN A 131 15.34 13.20 -8.22
CA ASN A 131 15.96 12.23 -9.13
C ASN A 131 16.39 12.87 -10.45
N GLY A 132 15.61 13.82 -10.98
CA GLY A 132 15.94 14.57 -12.19
C GLY A 132 17.15 15.48 -12.04
N ASN A 133 17.48 15.95 -10.83
CA ASN A 133 18.70 16.71 -10.56
C ASN A 133 19.96 15.82 -10.38
N ARG A 134 19.81 14.50 -10.27
CA ARG A 134 20.92 13.54 -10.09
C ARG A 134 21.45 12.95 -11.39
N TYR A 135 20.77 13.17 -12.51
CA TYR A 135 21.14 12.75 -13.86
C TYR A 135 21.24 13.97 -14.77
#